data_AF-A0A1C2C227-F1
#
_entry.id   AF-A0A1C2C227-F1
#
_cell.length_a   1.000
_cell.length_b   1.000
_cell.length_c   1.000
_cell.angle_alpha   90.00
_cell.angle_beta   90.00
_cell.angle_gamma   90.00
#
_symmetry.space_group_name_H-M   'P 1'
#
loop_
_entity.id
_entity.type
_entity.pdbx_description
1 polymer ?
#
loop_
_entity_poly.entity_id
_entity_poly.type
_entity_poly.pdbx_seq_one_letter_code
_entity_poly.pdbx_strand_id
1 'polypeptide(L)' 'MITDAIRSLRALLGNKMTINTAIKNDQEYEAALEAIEQILEAVPGTPEGDKFDSLAKMIAEYDDIHHKLNE' A
#
# COMPACT_ATOMS: atom_id res chain seq x y z
N MET A 1 24.77 -15.26 -6.25
CA MET A 1 24.79 -14.31 -7.39
C MET A 1 23.42 -13.69 -7.65
N ILE A 2 22.35 -14.45 -7.93
CA ILE A 2 21.00 -13.88 -8.16
C ILE A 2 20.32 -13.43 -6.85
N THR A 3 20.48 -14.18 -5.76
CA THR A 3 19.84 -13.89 -4.46
C THR A 3 20.32 -12.57 -3.85
N ASP A 4 21.59 -12.23 -4.03
CA ASP A 4 22.18 -10.99 -3.51
C ASP A 4 21.71 -9.79 -4.32
N ALA A 5 21.55 -9.95 -5.64
CA ALA A 5 20.97 -8.92 -6.49
C ALA A 5 19.50 -8.64 -6.13
N ILE A 6 18.70 -9.67 -5.85
CA ILE A 6 17.31 -9.50 -5.39
C ILE A 6 17.26 -8.85 -3.99
N ARG A 7 18.16 -9.21 -3.08
CA ARG A 7 18.27 -8.59 -1.74
C ARG A 7 18.67 -7.12 -1.85
N SER A 8 19.61 -6.79 -2.73
CA SER A 8 20.07 -5.42 -2.98
C SER A 8 19.00 -4.58 -3.69
N LEU A 9 18.24 -5.18 -4.61
CA LEU A 9 17.09 -4.55 -5.25
C LEU A 9 15.98 -4.25 -4.24
N ARG A 10 15.68 -5.18 -3.32
CA ARG A 10 14.74 -4.92 -2.21
C ARG A 10 15.22 -3.83 -1.25
N ALA A 11 16.53 -3.70 -1.03
CA ALA A 11 17.09 -2.65 -0.18
C ALA A 11 17.08 -1.28 -0.87
N LEU A 12 17.36 -1.22 -2.19
CA LEU A 12 17.33 0.00 -3.00
C LEU A 12 15.90 0.47 -3.30
N LEU A 13 14.97 -0.46 -3.52
CA LEU A 13 13.56 -0.14 -3.69
C LEU A 13 12.89 0.24 -2.37
N GLY A 14 13.58 0.03 -1.24
CA GLY A 14 13.06 0.29 0.09
C GLY A 14 11.84 -0.56 0.36
N ASN A 15 11.92 -1.50 1.30
CA ASN A 15 10.72 -1.94 1.98
C ASN A 15 10.09 -0.70 2.65
N LYS A 16 9.24 0.03 1.94
CA LYS A 16 8.37 1.09 2.46
C LYS A 16 7.20 0.45 3.22
N MET A 17 7.53 -0.54 4.06
CA MET A 17 6.86 -0.78 5.33
C MET A 17 7.55 0.06 6.42
N THR A 18 8.15 1.20 6.08
CA THR A 18 7.96 2.35 6.95
C THR A 18 6.45 2.57 7.01
N ILE A 19 5.91 2.73 8.21
CA ILE A 19 4.56 3.22 8.46
C ILE A 19 4.48 4.61 7.80
N ASN A 20 4.33 4.63 6.48
CA ASN A 20 4.17 5.82 5.69
C ASN A 20 2.68 6.09 5.80
N THR A 21 2.34 6.97 6.74
CA THR A 21 0.97 7.23 7.16
C THR A 21 0.06 7.70 6.03
N ALA A 22 0.59 8.11 4.86
CA ALA A 22 -0.20 8.64 3.75
C ALA A 22 0.40 8.29 2.38
N ILE A 23 -0.48 8.06 1.40
CA ILE A 23 -0.18 8.02 -0.04
C ILE A 23 0.15 9.44 -0.52
N LYS A 24 1.19 9.60 -1.34
CA LYS A 24 1.72 10.93 -1.72
C LYS A 24 1.42 11.37 -3.14
N ASN A 25 1.05 10.44 -4.01
CA ASN A 25 0.83 10.68 -5.43
C ASN A 25 0.01 9.53 -6.03
N ASP A 26 -0.44 9.73 -7.26
CA ASP A 26 -1.32 8.83 -8.00
C ASP A 26 -0.67 7.46 -8.23
N GLN A 27 0.66 7.38 -8.42
CA GLN A 27 1.33 6.09 -8.59
C GLN A 27 1.32 5.26 -7.30
N GLU A 28 1.51 5.90 -6.14
CA GLU A 28 1.38 5.24 -4.84
C GLU A 28 -0.08 4.85 -4.56
N TYR A 29 -1.04 5.63 -5.07
CA TYR A 29 -2.47 5.36 -4.97
C TYR A 29 -2.88 4.12 -5.77
N GLU A 30 -2.53 4.07 -7.06
CA GLU A 30 -2.80 2.91 -7.93
C GLU A 30 -2.12 1.64 -7.40
N ALA A 31 -0.87 1.74 -6.93
CA ALA A 31 -0.18 0.60 -6.33
C ALA A 31 -0.87 0.10 -5.05
N ALA A 32 -1.50 1.00 -4.27
CA ALA A 32 -2.27 0.62 -3.10
C ALA A 32 -3.59 -0.08 -3.49
N LEU A 33 -4.26 0.38 -4.54
CA LEU A 33 -5.46 -0.26 -5.10
C LEU A 33 -5.15 -1.69 -5.59
N GLU A 34 -4.12 -1.84 -6.42
CA GLU A 34 -3.67 -3.16 -6.90
C GLU A 34 -3.32 -4.09 -5.73
N ALA A 35 -2.65 -3.56 -4.69
CA ALA A 35 -2.30 -4.34 -3.52
C ALA A 35 -3.52 -4.81 -2.72
N ILE A 36 -4.58 -3.98 -2.62
CA ILE A 36 -5.86 -4.36 -2.01
C ILE A 36 -6.51 -5.48 -2.80
N GLU A 37 -6.54 -5.40 -4.14
CA GLU A 37 -7.17 -6.43 -4.98
C GLU A 37 -6.60 -7.83 -4.72
N GLN A 38 -5.29 -7.93 -4.45
CA GLN A 38 -4.63 -9.19 -4.14
C GLN A 38 -4.98 -9.77 -2.76
N ILE A 39 -5.52 -8.96 -1.86
CA ILE A 39 -5.84 -9.35 -0.46
C ILE A 39 -7.28 -9.03 -0.07
N LEU A 40 -8.19 -8.86 -1.04
CA LEU A 40 -9.61 -8.56 -0.82
C LEU A 40 -10.32 -9.59 0.08
N GLU A 41 -9.90 -10.85 0.02
CA GLU A 41 -10.45 -11.95 0.83
C GLU A 41 -9.69 -12.16 2.15
N ALA A 42 -8.82 -11.23 2.54
CA ALA A 42 -8.05 -11.35 3.78
C ALA A 42 -8.97 -11.40 5.01
N VAL A 43 -8.65 -12.30 5.93
CA VAL A 43 -9.42 -12.48 7.16
C VAL A 43 -9.02 -11.41 8.18
N PRO A 44 -9.97 -10.73 8.84
CA PRO A 44 -9.66 -9.77 9.89
C PRO A 44 -8.81 -10.38 11.02
N GLY A 45 -7.82 -9.63 11.50
CA GLY A 45 -6.89 -10.06 12.54
C GLY A 45 -5.80 -11.04 12.08
N THR A 46 -5.69 -11.32 10.78
CA THR A 46 -4.47 -11.92 10.19
C THR A 46 -3.54 -10.82 9.68
N PRO A 47 -2.26 -11.10 9.44
CA PRO A 47 -1.32 -10.12 8.88
C PRO A 47 -1.80 -9.50 7.57
N GLU A 48 -2.47 -10.28 6.72
CA GLU A 48 -3.08 -9.80 5.48
C GLU A 48 -4.28 -8.88 5.74
N GLY A 49 -5.11 -9.19 6.74
CA GLY A 49 -6.24 -8.34 7.16
C GLY A 49 -5.76 -7.01 7.73
N ASP A 50 -4.76 -7.04 8.62
CA ASP A 50 -4.15 -5.82 9.17
C ASP A 50 -3.54 -4.94 8.06
N LYS A 51 -2.96 -5.58 7.03
CA LYS A 51 -2.44 -4.89 5.84
C LYS A 51 -3.57 -4.29 4.99
N PHE A 52 -4.67 -5.03 4.79
CA PHE A 52 -5.84 -4.54 4.09
C PHE A 52 -6.39 -3.28 4.77
N ASP A 53 -6.61 -3.33 6.09
CA ASP A 53 -7.11 -2.19 6.87
C ASP A 53 -6.19 -0.97 6.76
N SER A 54 -4.87 -1.18 6.81
CA SER A 54 -3.90 -0.09 6.64
C SER A 54 -3.97 0.52 5.25
N LEU A 55 -4.04 -0.28 4.18
CA LEU A 55 -4.10 0.22 2.81
C LEU A 55 -5.41 0.96 2.54
N ALA A 56 -6.53 0.40 3.00
CA ALA A 56 -7.85 1.01 2.84
C ALA A 56 -7.92 2.39 3.48
N LYS A 57 -7.36 2.53 4.69
CA LYS A 57 -7.25 3.82 5.37
C LYS A 57 -6.42 4.84 4.58
N MET A 58 -5.27 4.41 4.04
CA MET A 58 -4.39 5.31 3.28
C MET A 58 -5.04 5.82 1.99
N ILE A 59 -5.80 4.95 1.30
CA ILE A 59 -6.58 5.31 0.10
C ILE A 59 -7.66 6.33 0.46
N ALA A 60 -8.46 6.06 1.50
CA ALA A 60 -9.52 6.98 1.93
C ALA A 60 -8.97 8.37 2.29
N GLU A 61 -7.85 8.44 3.01
CA GLU A 61 -7.20 9.72 3.33
C GLU A 61 -6.70 10.47 2.09
N TYR A 62 -6.24 9.75 1.07
CA TYR A 62 -5.80 10.36 -0.19
C TYR A 62 -6.98 10.89 -1.01
N ASP A 63 -8.06 10.12 -1.09
CA ASP A 63 -9.31 10.49 -1.77
C ASP A 63 -9.95 11.72 -1.13
N ASP A 64 -9.99 11.83 0.19
CA ASP A 64 -10.52 13.00 0.91
C ASP A 64 -9.79 14.30 0.55
N ILE A 65 -8.51 14.22 0.18
CA ILE A 65 -7.67 15.37 -0.17
C ILE A 65 -7.77 15.68 -1.68
N HIS A 66 -7.69 14.66 -2.54
CA HIS A 66 -7.48 14.82 -3.98
C HIS A 66 -8.75 14.57 -4.80
N HIS A 67 -9.67 13.78 -4.29
CA HIS A 67 -10.90 13.34 -4.95
C HIS A 67 -12.12 13.62 -4.06
N LYS A 68 -12.20 14.84 -3.49
CA LYS A 68 -13.43 15.29 -2.83
C LYS A 68 -14.58 15.05 -3.79
N LEU A 69 -15.45 14.11 -3.42
CA LEU A 69 -16.71 13.86 -4.10
C LEU A 69 -17.45 15.20 -4.09
N ASN A 70 -17.54 15.83 -5.25
CA ASN A 70 -18.53 16.86 -5.48
C ASN A 70 -19.89 16.13 -5.47
N GLU A 71 -20.52 16.06 -4.30
CA GLU A 71 -21.96 15.78 -4.18
C GLU A 71 -22.79 16.96 -4.69
#